data_AF-A0A358CRS0-F1
#
_entry.id   AF-A0A358CRS0-F1
#
_cell.length_a   1.000
_cell.length_b   1.000
_cell.length_c   1.000
_cell.angle_alpha   90.00
_cell.angle_beta   90.00
_cell.angle_gamma   90.00
#
_symmetry.space_group_name_H-M   'P 1'
#
loop_
_entity.id
_entity.type
_entity.pdbx_description
1 polymer ?
#
loop_
_entity_poly.entity_id
_entity_poly.type
_entity_poly.pdbx_seq_one_letter_code
_entity_poly.pdbx_strand_id
1 'polypeptide(L)'
;MICRLHFITLGLCVAVVAVPAVAQSWKNAGSKAAGYYSEYHGHSSHSHLYSAQSHVSHYSNYLSTAKTVDPSVARMAHDSIGNHLAKTQQHLGQMRNQATVHKNADAVKAISEVEGHVQNARLHQADLNKITIQKPIESKAAKSTVEKMQLSIEKAIQGHGKLLETLGIEKPTTNKSESK
;
A
#
# COMPACT_ATOMS: atom_id res chain seq x y z
N MET A 1 45.33 36.55 28.93
CA MET A 1 44.46 35.76 29.84
C MET A 1 43.00 35.96 29.42
N ILE A 2 42.26 34.85 29.34
CA ILE A 2 40.81 34.69 29.11
C ILE A 2 40.36 34.73 27.63
N CYS A 3 40.33 33.54 27.03
CA CYS A 3 39.53 33.17 25.84
C CYS A 3 38.03 33.37 26.11
N ARG A 4 37.31 34.00 25.18
CA ARG A 4 35.84 33.96 25.15
C ARG A 4 35.38 33.14 23.95
N LEU A 5 35.05 31.87 24.22
CA LEU A 5 34.31 30.99 23.32
C LEU A 5 32.95 31.62 23.02
N HIS A 6 32.67 31.87 21.74
CA HIS A 6 31.33 32.18 21.28
C HIS A 6 30.60 30.85 21.05
N PHE A 7 29.71 30.50 21.97
CA PHE A 7 28.79 29.37 21.80
C PHE A 7 27.77 29.72 20.72
N ILE A 8 27.87 29.07 19.57
CA ILE A 8 26.82 29.06 18.54
C ILE A 8 25.72 28.12 19.06
N THR A 9 24.68 28.68 19.68
CA THR A 9 23.45 27.96 19.95
C THR A 9 22.71 27.69 18.64
N LEU A 10 22.92 26.50 18.08
CA LEU A 10 22.07 25.93 17.04
C LEU A 10 20.72 25.61 17.70
N GLY A 11 19.78 26.55 17.62
CA GLY A 11 18.38 26.31 17.99
C GLY A 11 17.76 25.33 17.00
N LEU A 12 17.82 24.03 17.32
CA LEU A 12 17.06 23.00 16.62
C LEU A 12 15.58 23.26 16.92
N CYS A 13 14.90 24.02 16.06
CA CYS A 13 13.45 24.10 16.02
C CYS A 13 12.92 22.69 15.75
N VAL A 14 12.56 21.98 16.82
CA VAL A 14 11.70 20.81 16.75
C VAL A 14 10.37 21.33 16.24
N ALA A 15 10.14 21.21 14.93
CA ALA A 15 8.82 21.41 14.35
C ALA A 15 7.91 20.35 14.97
N VAL A 16 7.18 20.75 16.02
CA VAL A 16 6.02 20.01 16.51
C VAL A 16 5.06 19.98 15.33
N VAL A 17 5.02 18.85 14.63
CA VAL A 17 4.07 18.61 13.55
C VAL A 17 2.71 18.57 14.22
N ALA A 18 2.02 19.71 14.26
CA ALA A 18 0.65 19.78 14.70
C ALA A 18 -0.14 18.90 13.73
N VAL A 19 -0.52 17.70 14.18
CA VAL A 19 -1.44 16.84 13.46
C VAL A 19 -2.72 17.67 13.30
N PRO A 20 -3.17 18.00 12.08
CA PRO A 20 -4.34 18.82 11.90
C PRO A 20 -5.55 18.15 12.58
N ALA A 21 -6.34 18.93 13.31
CA ALA A 21 -7.56 18.48 14.01
C ALA A 21 -8.58 17.73 13.11
N VAL A 22 -8.38 17.80 11.79
CA VAL A 22 -9.12 17.05 10.76
C VAL A 22 -8.96 15.53 10.91
N ALA A 23 -7.86 15.05 11.52
CA ALA A 23 -7.61 13.63 11.76
C ALA A 23 -8.58 13.01 12.80
N GLN A 24 -9.08 13.80 13.76
CA GLN A 24 -9.93 13.29 14.83
C GLN A 24 -11.40 13.16 14.46
N SER A 25 -11.88 13.82 13.40
CA SER A 25 -13.31 13.73 13.02
C SER A 25 -13.70 12.39 12.40
N TRP A 26 -12.73 11.58 11.94
CA TRP A 26 -12.97 10.33 11.23
C TRP A 26 -13.31 9.16 12.18
N LYS A 27 -12.88 9.26 13.45
CA LYS A 27 -12.93 8.17 14.44
C LYS A 27 -14.18 8.14 15.34
N ASN A 28 -14.98 9.21 15.35
CA ASN A 28 -16.06 9.36 16.34
C ASN A 28 -17.33 8.59 15.95
N ALA A 29 -18.15 8.15 16.91
CA ALA A 29 -19.41 7.43 16.64
C ALA A 29 -20.39 8.17 15.70
N GLY A 30 -20.34 9.51 15.69
CA GLY A 30 -21.08 10.34 14.73
C GLY A 30 -20.60 10.21 13.28
N SER A 31 -19.37 9.75 13.04
CA SER A 31 -18.84 9.52 11.69
C SER A 31 -19.53 8.33 11.02
N LYS A 32 -19.74 7.20 11.71
CA LYS A 32 -20.49 6.06 11.16
C LYS A 32 -21.96 6.41 10.88
N ALA A 33 -22.60 7.18 11.76
CA ALA A 33 -23.95 7.70 11.55
C ALA A 33 -24.03 8.74 10.40
N ALA A 34 -22.93 9.44 10.11
CA ALA A 34 -22.79 10.35 8.99
C ALA A 34 -22.24 9.69 7.71
N GLY A 35 -22.11 8.35 7.67
CA GLY A 35 -21.69 7.60 6.48
C GLY A 35 -20.17 7.50 6.24
N TYR A 36 -19.35 7.76 7.26
CA TYR A 36 -17.91 7.56 7.19
C TYR A 36 -17.55 6.09 7.45
N TYR A 37 -17.10 5.42 6.40
CA TYR A 37 -16.64 4.02 6.44
C TYR A 37 -15.14 3.90 6.19
N SER A 38 -14.39 4.96 6.49
CA SER A 38 -12.96 5.07 6.23
C SER A 38 -12.14 4.04 7.01
N GLU A 39 -12.55 3.68 8.23
CA GLU A 39 -11.96 2.59 9.01
C GLU A 39 -12.13 1.24 8.29
N TYR A 40 -13.36 0.91 7.89
CA TYR A 40 -13.66 -0.33 7.15
C TYR A 40 -12.88 -0.38 5.83
N HIS A 41 -12.93 0.68 5.03
CA HIS A 41 -12.24 0.72 3.76
C HIS A 41 -10.72 0.70 3.94
N GLY A 42 -10.18 1.43 4.90
CA GLY A 42 -8.76 1.44 5.24
C GLY A 42 -8.25 0.07 5.69
N HIS A 43 -9.00 -0.64 6.53
CA HIS A 43 -8.65 -2.00 6.94
C HIS A 43 -8.77 -3.00 5.78
N SER A 44 -9.79 -2.84 4.93
CA SER A 44 -10.01 -3.73 3.78
C SER A 44 -8.94 -3.55 2.70
N SER A 45 -8.57 -2.30 2.36
CA SER A 45 -7.46 -2.02 1.45
C SER A 45 -6.12 -2.49 2.02
N HIS A 46 -5.91 -2.37 3.34
CA HIS A 46 -4.74 -2.91 4.01
C HIS A 46 -4.66 -4.43 3.83
N SER A 47 -5.72 -5.16 4.19
CA SER A 47 -5.77 -6.62 4.06
C SER A 47 -5.47 -7.08 2.63
N HIS A 48 -6.10 -6.46 1.63
CA HIS A 48 -5.85 -6.79 0.23
C HIS A 48 -4.45 -6.42 -0.28
N LEU A 49 -3.85 -5.32 0.16
CA LEU A 49 -2.45 -5.01 -0.15
C LEU A 49 -1.49 -6.09 0.36
N TYR A 50 -1.68 -6.54 1.60
CA TYR A 50 -0.85 -7.60 2.18
C TYR A 50 -1.11 -8.96 1.53
N SER A 51 -2.35 -9.27 1.13
CA SER A 51 -2.64 -10.47 0.33
C SER A 51 -1.95 -10.42 -1.03
N ALA A 52 -1.99 -9.28 -1.73
CA ALA A 52 -1.28 -9.10 -3.00
C ALA A 52 0.24 -9.31 -2.81
N GLN A 53 0.82 -8.71 -1.76
CA GLN A 53 2.24 -8.90 -1.43
C GLN A 53 2.59 -10.37 -1.17
N SER A 54 1.74 -11.09 -0.43
CA SER A 54 1.93 -12.51 -0.14
C SER A 54 1.97 -13.35 -1.43
N HIS A 55 0.98 -13.17 -2.31
CA HIS A 55 0.94 -13.87 -3.60
C HIS A 55 2.13 -13.52 -4.51
N VAL A 56 2.53 -12.25 -4.56
CA VAL A 56 3.73 -11.82 -5.29
C VAL A 56 4.98 -12.50 -4.75
N SER A 57 5.14 -12.57 -3.42
CA SER A 57 6.27 -13.23 -2.78
C SER A 57 6.30 -14.74 -3.07
N HIS A 58 5.17 -15.43 -2.95
CA HIS A 58 5.07 -16.84 -3.29
C HIS A 58 5.41 -17.12 -4.76
N TYR A 59 4.93 -16.27 -5.67
CA TYR A 59 5.24 -16.43 -7.08
C TYR A 59 6.71 -16.12 -7.40
N SER A 60 7.29 -15.09 -6.77
CA SER A 60 8.73 -14.80 -6.86
C SER A 60 9.59 -15.99 -6.43
N ASN A 61 9.22 -16.64 -5.31
CA ASN A 61 9.90 -17.85 -4.84
C ASN A 61 9.78 -18.99 -5.84
N TYR A 62 8.58 -19.22 -6.41
CA TYR A 62 8.40 -20.21 -7.47
C TYR A 62 9.32 -19.93 -8.67
N LEU A 63 9.34 -18.69 -9.17
CA LEU A 63 10.20 -18.28 -10.29
C LEU A 63 11.69 -18.46 -9.99
N SER A 64 12.11 -18.33 -8.74
CA SER A 64 13.51 -18.54 -8.35
C SER A 64 14.01 -19.98 -8.51
N THR A 65 13.08 -20.95 -8.52
CA THR A 65 13.40 -22.39 -8.60
C THR A 65 13.03 -23.01 -9.96
N ALA A 66 12.07 -22.41 -10.67
CA ALA A 66 11.57 -22.91 -11.94
C ALA A 66 12.45 -22.47 -13.11
N LYS A 67 12.90 -23.42 -13.95
CA LYS A 67 13.56 -23.14 -15.23
C LYS A 67 12.55 -22.62 -16.27
N THR A 68 11.38 -23.25 -16.32
CA THR A 68 10.23 -22.87 -17.14
C THR A 68 9.02 -22.74 -16.24
N VAL A 69 8.19 -21.73 -16.48
CA VAL A 69 7.01 -21.46 -15.66
C VAL A 69 5.83 -22.31 -16.14
N ASP A 70 5.17 -22.99 -15.21
CA ASP A 70 3.91 -23.69 -15.47
C ASP A 70 2.79 -22.66 -15.74
N PRO A 71 2.08 -22.73 -16.88
CA PRO A 71 1.03 -21.78 -17.22
C PRO A 71 -0.11 -21.70 -16.20
N SER A 72 -0.42 -22.80 -15.51
CA SER A 72 -1.46 -22.82 -14.48
C SER A 72 -1.02 -22.05 -13.23
N VAL A 73 0.24 -22.18 -12.82
CA VAL A 73 0.83 -21.44 -11.70
C VAL A 73 0.86 -19.94 -12.01
N ALA A 74 1.34 -19.58 -13.21
CA ALA A 74 1.34 -18.21 -13.69
C ALA A 74 -0.07 -17.57 -13.63
N ARG A 75 -1.05 -18.23 -14.24
CA ARG A 75 -2.43 -17.73 -14.28
C ARG A 75 -3.01 -17.53 -12.89
N MET A 76 -2.90 -18.53 -12.01
CA MET A 76 -3.44 -18.43 -10.64
C MET A 76 -2.77 -17.31 -9.84
N ALA A 77 -1.44 -17.16 -9.95
CA ALA A 77 -0.72 -16.07 -9.29
C ALA A 77 -1.22 -14.71 -9.79
N HIS A 78 -1.29 -14.54 -11.11
CA HIS A 78 -1.67 -13.27 -11.72
C HIS A 78 -3.11 -12.87 -11.42
N ASP A 79 -4.04 -13.82 -11.46
CA ASP A 79 -5.45 -13.60 -11.15
C ASP A 79 -5.61 -13.20 -9.68
N SER A 80 -4.92 -13.89 -8.77
CA SER A 80 -4.96 -13.60 -7.33
C SER A 80 -4.39 -12.21 -7.03
N ILE A 81 -3.21 -11.89 -7.56
CA ILE A 81 -2.57 -10.58 -7.41
C ILE A 81 -3.47 -9.48 -7.99
N GLY A 82 -3.94 -9.66 -9.22
CA GLY A 82 -4.78 -8.70 -9.92
C GLY A 82 -6.09 -8.42 -9.20
N ASN A 83 -6.73 -9.46 -8.65
CA ASN A 83 -7.95 -9.35 -7.87
C ASN A 83 -7.73 -8.54 -6.59
N HIS A 84 -6.68 -8.84 -5.83
CA HIS A 84 -6.37 -8.08 -4.61
C HIS A 84 -6.03 -6.62 -4.90
N LEU A 85 -5.22 -6.34 -5.93
CA LEU A 85 -4.93 -4.96 -6.34
C LEU A 85 -6.19 -4.21 -6.80
N ALA A 86 -7.11 -4.88 -7.51
CA ALA A 86 -8.39 -4.28 -7.92
C ALA A 86 -9.25 -3.91 -6.71
N LYS A 87 -9.39 -4.81 -5.73
CA LYS A 87 -10.15 -4.54 -4.50
C LYS A 87 -9.52 -3.42 -3.68
N THR A 88 -8.19 -3.38 -3.58
CA THR A 88 -7.48 -2.25 -2.97
C THR A 88 -7.87 -0.92 -3.63
N GLN A 89 -7.86 -0.83 -4.96
CA GLN A 89 -8.27 0.39 -5.67
C GLN A 89 -9.73 0.76 -5.40
N GLN A 90 -10.64 -0.21 -5.34
CA GLN A 90 -12.04 0.05 -5.02
C GLN A 90 -12.18 0.69 -3.63
N HIS A 91 -11.51 0.15 -2.63
CA HIS A 91 -11.54 0.70 -1.26
C HIS A 91 -10.88 2.08 -1.16
N LEU A 92 -9.72 2.29 -1.79
CA LEU A 92 -9.08 3.60 -1.85
C LEU A 92 -9.96 4.64 -2.54
N GLY A 93 -10.64 4.25 -3.63
CA GLY A 93 -11.59 5.11 -4.33
C GLY A 93 -12.76 5.55 -3.43
N GLN A 94 -13.29 4.64 -2.61
CA GLN A 94 -14.32 5.00 -1.62
C GLN A 94 -13.78 5.97 -0.56
N MET A 95 -12.57 5.72 -0.04
CA MET A 95 -11.92 6.65 0.91
C MET A 95 -11.69 8.03 0.28
N ARG A 96 -11.28 8.08 -0.99
CA ARG A 96 -11.04 9.34 -1.71
C ARG A 96 -12.34 10.11 -1.93
N ASN A 97 -13.42 9.41 -2.28
CA ASN A 97 -14.74 10.01 -2.44
C ASN A 97 -15.22 10.62 -1.12
N GLN A 98 -15.08 9.90 0.00
CA GLN A 98 -15.39 10.41 1.33
C GLN A 98 -14.54 11.65 1.65
N ALA A 99 -13.22 11.58 1.48
CA ALA A 99 -12.32 12.72 1.69
C ALA A 99 -12.73 13.95 0.85
N THR A 100 -13.16 13.74 -0.39
CA THR A 100 -13.61 14.80 -1.30
C THR A 100 -14.90 15.45 -0.84
N VAL A 101 -15.91 14.65 -0.49
CA VAL A 101 -17.21 15.14 0.04
C VAL A 101 -17.00 16.01 1.28
N HIS A 102 -16.01 15.66 2.10
CA HIS A 102 -15.67 16.39 3.33
C HIS A 102 -14.61 17.47 3.14
N LYS A 103 -14.25 17.78 1.89
CA LYS A 103 -13.26 18.83 1.53
C LYS A 103 -11.91 18.66 2.22
N ASN A 104 -11.52 17.41 2.53
CA ASN A 104 -10.23 17.08 3.10
C ASN A 104 -9.20 16.90 1.98
N ALA A 105 -8.65 18.01 1.49
CA ALA A 105 -7.70 18.02 0.37
C ALA A 105 -6.42 17.22 0.68
N ASP A 106 -5.94 17.26 1.91
CA ASP A 106 -4.74 16.52 2.34
C ASP A 106 -4.97 15.01 2.28
N ALA A 107 -6.11 14.53 2.74
CA ALA A 107 -6.48 13.12 2.61
C ALA A 107 -6.66 12.71 1.14
N VAL A 108 -7.29 13.55 0.31
CA VAL A 108 -7.42 13.27 -1.14
C VAL A 108 -6.04 13.12 -1.79
N LYS A 109 -5.09 14.00 -1.46
CA LYS A 109 -3.72 13.94 -1.97
C LYS A 109 -3.03 12.66 -1.52
N ALA A 110 -3.04 12.37 -0.21
CA ALA A 110 -2.41 11.18 0.35
C ALA A 110 -2.99 9.88 -0.21
N ILE A 111 -4.31 9.79 -0.39
CA ILE A 111 -4.97 8.63 -1.00
C ILE A 111 -4.54 8.48 -2.46
N SER A 112 -4.49 9.58 -3.22
CA SER A 112 -4.09 9.56 -4.64
C SER A 112 -2.64 9.11 -4.83
N GLU A 113 -1.73 9.45 -3.90
CA GLU A 113 -0.36 8.95 -3.90
C GLU A 113 -0.31 7.42 -3.73
N VAL A 114 -1.10 6.86 -2.81
CA VAL A 114 -1.22 5.39 -2.63
C VAL A 114 -1.83 4.73 -3.87
N GLU A 115 -2.90 5.31 -4.43
CA GLU A 115 -3.52 4.83 -5.67
C GLU A 115 -2.51 4.78 -6.83
N GLY A 116 -1.61 5.76 -6.93
CA GLY A 116 -0.54 5.78 -7.92
C GLY A 116 0.41 4.58 -7.80
N HIS A 117 0.80 4.19 -6.58
CA HIS A 117 1.61 3.00 -6.35
C HIS A 117 0.87 1.71 -6.68
N VAL A 118 -0.42 1.62 -6.35
CA VAL A 118 -1.27 0.47 -6.71
C VAL A 118 -1.43 0.37 -8.24
N GLN A 119 -1.59 1.50 -8.92
CA GLN A 119 -1.67 1.54 -10.38
C GLN A 119 -0.37 1.08 -11.03
N ASN A 120 0.80 1.48 -10.51
CA ASN A 120 2.09 0.99 -10.99
C ASN A 120 2.23 -0.53 -10.81
N ALA A 121 1.79 -1.09 -9.68
CA ALA A 121 1.76 -2.54 -9.48
C ALA A 121 0.87 -3.24 -10.52
N ARG A 122 -0.29 -2.66 -10.87
CA ARG A 122 -1.17 -3.20 -11.91
C ARG A 122 -0.58 -3.11 -13.32
N LEU A 123 0.17 -2.06 -13.63
CA LEU A 123 0.89 -1.97 -14.91
C LEU A 123 1.89 -3.13 -15.04
N HIS A 124 2.64 -3.42 -13.97
CA HIS A 124 3.53 -4.58 -13.95
C HIS A 124 2.79 -5.91 -14.01
N GLN A 125 1.61 -6.04 -13.38
CA GLN A 125 0.76 -7.23 -13.53
C GLN A 125 0.28 -7.43 -14.96
N ALA A 126 -0.08 -6.35 -15.67
CA ALA A 126 -0.45 -6.41 -17.08
C ALA A 126 0.73 -6.81 -17.97
N ASP A 127 1.94 -6.31 -17.70
CA ASP A 127 3.14 -6.73 -18.42
C ASP A 127 3.49 -8.20 -18.15
N LEU A 128 3.28 -8.66 -16.92
CA LEU A 128 3.48 -10.05 -16.55
C LEU A 128 2.53 -10.98 -17.31
N ASN A 129 1.26 -10.59 -17.48
CA ASN A 129 0.30 -11.30 -18.32
C ASN A 129 0.77 -11.44 -19.78
N LYS A 130 1.39 -10.39 -20.35
CA LYS A 130 1.94 -10.43 -21.72
C LYS A 130 3.11 -11.42 -21.86
N ILE A 131 3.91 -11.58 -20.81
CA ILE A 131 5.03 -12.54 -20.79
C ILE A 131 4.48 -13.96 -20.73
N THR A 132 3.41 -14.20 -19.96
CA THR A 132 2.91 -15.56 -19.71
C THR A 132 2.03 -16.15 -20.81
N ILE A 133 1.66 -15.36 -21.82
CA ILE A 133 1.05 -15.89 -23.05
C ILE A 133 2.09 -16.40 -24.06
N GLN A 134 3.38 -16.11 -23.86
CA GLN A 134 4.47 -16.58 -24.70
C GLN A 134 4.89 -17.99 -24.26
N LYS A 135 5.11 -18.89 -25.22
CA LYS A 135 5.55 -20.27 -24.95
C LYS A 135 6.94 -20.52 -25.56
N PRO A 136 7.93 -21.02 -24.80
CA PRO A 136 7.91 -21.26 -23.35
C PRO A 136 7.88 -19.97 -22.53
N ILE A 137 7.34 -20.02 -21.30
CA ILE A 137 7.39 -18.88 -20.39
C ILE A 137 8.76 -18.87 -19.69
N GLU A 138 9.61 -17.94 -20.12
CA GLU A 138 10.95 -17.75 -19.57
C GLU A 138 10.90 -17.14 -18.16
N SER A 139 11.37 -17.90 -17.16
CA SER A 139 11.33 -17.49 -15.75
C SER A 139 12.08 -16.18 -15.49
N LYS A 140 13.20 -15.94 -16.20
CA LYS A 140 14.01 -14.72 -16.03
C LYS A 140 13.24 -13.44 -16.39
N ALA A 141 12.46 -13.47 -17.47
CA ALA A 141 11.65 -12.31 -17.87
C ALA A 141 10.51 -12.06 -16.89
N ALA A 142 9.82 -13.12 -16.46
CA ALA A 142 8.77 -13.04 -15.45
C ALA A 142 9.31 -12.48 -14.11
N LYS A 143 10.49 -12.92 -13.68
CA LYS A 143 11.11 -12.51 -12.41
C LYS A 143 11.35 -11.00 -12.33
N SER A 144 11.94 -10.39 -13.36
CA SER A 144 12.19 -8.94 -13.35
C SER A 144 10.89 -8.12 -13.24
N THR A 145 9.82 -8.58 -13.89
CA THR A 145 8.51 -7.91 -13.79
C THR A 145 7.88 -8.11 -12.42
N VAL A 146 8.00 -9.29 -11.83
CA VAL A 146 7.54 -9.59 -10.47
C VAL A 146 8.28 -8.74 -9.42
N GLU A 147 9.60 -8.55 -9.56
CA GLU A 147 10.38 -7.68 -8.67
C GLU A 147 9.90 -6.22 -8.70
N LYS A 148 9.64 -5.67 -9.90
CA LYS A 148 9.10 -4.30 -10.04
C LYS A 148 7.70 -4.16 -9.46
N MET A 149 6.86 -5.18 -9.67
CA MET A 149 5.53 -5.26 -9.08
C MET A 149 5.61 -5.29 -7.54
N GLN A 150 6.50 -6.11 -6.98
CA GLN A 150 6.73 -6.20 -5.54
C GLN A 150 7.14 -4.85 -4.95
N LEU A 151 8.12 -4.16 -5.55
CA LEU A 151 8.55 -2.84 -5.11
C LEU A 151 7.41 -1.80 -5.13
N SER A 152 6.50 -1.91 -6.10
CA SER A 152 5.34 -1.03 -6.20
C SER A 152 4.31 -1.32 -5.11
N ILE A 153 4.08 -2.59 -4.79
CA ILE A 153 3.19 -3.01 -3.69
C ILE A 153 3.79 -2.58 -2.33
N GLU A 154 5.10 -2.72 -2.14
CA GLU A 154 5.78 -2.28 -0.91
C GLU A 154 5.64 -0.76 -0.70
N LYS A 155 5.79 0.04 -1.77
CA LYS A 155 5.53 1.49 -1.72
C LYS A 155 4.06 1.78 -1.40
N ALA A 156 3.13 1.03 -1.98
CA ALA A 156 1.70 1.16 -1.66
C ALA A 156 1.42 0.82 -0.19
N ILE A 157 2.00 -0.25 0.35
CA ILE A 157 1.88 -0.64 1.77
C ILE A 157 2.44 0.45 2.69
N GLN A 158 3.62 0.98 2.40
CA GLN A 158 4.24 2.05 3.19
C GLN A 158 3.39 3.33 3.17
N GLY A 159 2.98 3.76 1.97
CA GLY A 159 2.10 4.93 1.80
C GLY A 159 0.75 4.73 2.51
N HIS A 160 0.16 3.55 2.38
CA HIS A 160 -1.08 3.18 3.04
C HIS A 160 -0.94 3.18 4.57
N GLY A 161 0.17 2.68 5.10
CA GLY A 161 0.47 2.73 6.53
C GLY A 161 0.50 4.16 7.06
N LYS A 162 1.17 5.07 6.34
CA LYS A 162 1.19 6.50 6.67
C LYS A 162 -0.19 7.14 6.57
N LEU A 163 -0.97 6.78 5.54
CA LEU A 163 -2.34 7.25 5.36
C LEU A 163 -3.22 6.89 6.57
N LEU A 164 -3.21 5.62 7.01
CA LEU A 164 -4.01 5.20 8.16
C LEU A 164 -3.63 5.96 9.43
N GLU A 165 -2.33 6.17 9.64
CA GLU A 165 -1.81 6.92 10.78
C GLU A 165 -2.25 8.39 10.76
N THR A 166 -2.15 9.06 9.61
CA THR A 166 -2.65 10.42 9.41
C THR A 166 -4.16 10.53 9.64
N LEU A 167 -4.92 9.49 9.30
CA LEU A 167 -6.37 9.44 9.51
C LEU A 167 -6.76 8.99 10.93
N GLY A 168 -5.79 8.70 11.82
CA GLY A 168 -6.05 8.18 13.16
C GLY A 168 -6.68 6.78 13.18
N ILE A 169 -6.60 6.04 12.07
CA ILE A 169 -7.09 4.68 11.93
C ILE A 169 -5.98 3.73 12.39
N GLU A 170 -6.30 2.87 13.37
CA GLU A 170 -5.36 1.88 13.84
C GLU A 170 -5.03 0.89 12.71
N LYS A 171 -3.74 0.61 12.50
CA LYS A 171 -3.29 -0.38 11.52
C LYS A 171 -3.81 -1.76 11.99
N PRO A 172 -4.44 -2.57 11.11
CA PRO A 172 -4.82 -3.93 11.48
C PRO A 172 -3.62 -4.68 12.04
N THR A 173 -3.77 -5.29 13.22
CA THR A 173 -2.72 -6.17 13.74
C THR A 173 -2.64 -7.40 12.84
N THR A 174 -1.45 -7.67 12.32
CA THR A 174 -1.15 -8.99 11.75
C THR A 174 -0.98 -9.93 12.92
N ASN A 175 -2.09 -10.44 13.46
CA ASN A 175 -2.02 -11.53 14.44
C ASN A 175 -1.33 -12.70 13.74
N LYS A 176 -0.02 -12.87 13.97
CA LYS A 176 0.57 -14.21 13.97
C LYS A 176 -0.22 -14.93 15.05
N SER A 177 -1.21 -15.73 14.65
CA SER A 177 -1.81 -16.67 15.58
C SER A 177 -0.68 -17.50 16.13
N GLU A 178 -0.35 -17.31 17.41
CA GLU A 178 0.36 -18.31 18.18
C GLU A 178 -0.46 -19.59 18.02
N SER A 179 0.11 -20.59 17.33
CA SER A 179 -0.49 -21.91 17.26
C SER A 179 -0.56 -22.44 18.70
N LYS A 180 -1.78 -22.62 19.20
CA LYS A 180 -2.03 -23.55 20.29
C LYS A 180 -2.13 -24.96 19.74
#